data_AF-Q5WQI7-F1
#
_entry.id   AF-Q5WQI7-F1
#
_cell.length_a   1.000
_cell.length_b   1.000
_cell.length_c   1.000
_cell.angle_alpha   90.00
_cell.angle_beta   90.00
_cell.angle_gamma   90.00
#
_symmetry.space_group_name_H-M   'P 1'
#
loop_
_entity.id
_entity.type
_entity.pdbx_description
1 polymer ?
#
loop_
_entity_poly.entity_id
_entity_poly.type
_entity_poly.pdbx_seq_one_letter_code
_entity_poly.pdbx_strand_id
1 'polypeptide(L)'
;FFAGYPITPSTEIAEILSSELPKVGGEFIQMEDEIAAVVAALGASLAGRKSLTASSGPGISLKLENIGFGAMAEIPLVIINVMRGGPSTGLPTGCK
;
A
#
# COMPACT_ATOMS: atom_id res chain seq x y z
N PHE A 1 6.02 9.48 0.89
CA PHE A 1 5.91 8.61 2.08
C PHE A 1 5.32 7.30 1.63
N PHE A 2 5.97 6.18 1.94
CA PHE A 2 5.45 4.85 1.62
C PHE A 2 5.22 4.07 2.91
N ALA A 3 4.02 3.52 3.04
CA ALA A 3 3.69 2.54 4.05
C ALA A 3 3.08 1.31 3.38
N GLY A 4 3.63 0.13 3.67
CA GLY A 4 3.23 -1.10 3.00
C GLY A 4 3.51 -2.34 3.85
N TYR A 5 2.75 -3.39 3.57
CA TYR A 5 2.99 -4.74 4.07
C TYR A 5 3.51 -5.61 2.92
N PRO A 6 4.56 -6.42 3.12
CA PRO A 6 5.10 -7.25 2.06
C PRO A 6 4.13 -8.37 1.65
N ILE A 7 3.56 -8.25 0.45
CA ILE A 7 2.73 -9.28 -0.18
C ILE A 7 3.17 -9.50 -1.63
N THR A 8 3.36 -10.76 -2.03
CA THR A 8 3.63 -11.13 -3.44
C THR A 8 2.41 -10.83 -4.30
N PRO A 9 2.52 -10.17 -5.46
CA PRO A 9 3.73 -9.72 -6.20
C PRO A 9 4.13 -8.23 -5.98
N SER A 10 3.60 -7.53 -4.98
CA SER A 10 3.94 -6.13 -4.71
C SER A 10 5.27 -5.91 -3.97
N THR A 11 5.96 -6.98 -3.57
CA THR A 11 7.22 -6.89 -2.81
C THR A 11 8.33 -6.16 -3.56
N GLU A 12 8.43 -6.33 -4.89
CA GLU A 12 9.44 -5.64 -5.72
C GLU A 12 9.28 -4.12 -5.64
N ILE A 13 8.04 -3.63 -5.56
CA ILE A 13 7.76 -2.19 -5.41
C ILE A 13 8.28 -1.70 -4.06
N ALA A 14 8.04 -2.45 -2.99
CA ALA A 14 8.53 -2.11 -1.66
C ALA A 14 10.07 -2.11 -1.61
N GLU A 15 10.71 -3.08 -2.26
CA GLU A 15 12.17 -3.19 -2.31
C GLU A 15 12.81 -2.01 -3.06
N ILE A 16 12.30 -1.66 -4.25
CA ILE A 16 12.78 -0.49 -5.00
C ILE A 16 12.57 0.79 -4.18
N LEU A 17 11.38 0.96 -3.59
CA LEU A 17 11.06 2.15 -2.80
C LEU A 17 11.89 2.25 -1.52
N SER A 18 12.28 1.14 -0.91
CA SER A 18 13.18 1.16 0.26
C SER A 18 14.55 1.75 -0.06
N SER A 19 15.03 1.57 -1.30
CA SER A 19 16.31 2.09 -1.76
C SER A 19 16.21 3.51 -2.34
N GLU A 20 15.13 3.81 -3.04
CA GLU A 20 14.96 5.09 -3.75
C GLU A 20 14.33 6.20 -2.89
N LEU A 21 13.38 5.89 -1.99
CA LEU A 21 12.73 6.91 -1.16
C LEU A 21 13.71 7.66 -0.25
N PRO A 22 14.65 7.00 0.45
CA PRO A 22 15.60 7.71 1.31
C PRO A 22 16.48 8.70 0.53
N LYS A 23 16.80 8.41 -0.75
CA LYS A 23 17.62 9.28 -1.60
C LYS A 23 16.93 10.61 -1.92
N VAL A 24 15.59 10.62 -1.95
CA VAL A 24 14.78 11.82 -2.23
C VAL A 24 14.20 12.46 -0.96
N GLY A 25 14.69 12.06 0.24
CA GLY A 25 14.17 12.54 1.52
C GLY A 25 12.76 12.03 1.85
N GLY A 26 12.34 10.95 1.21
CA GLY A 26 11.11 10.22 1.51
C GLY A 26 11.35 9.16 2.60
N GLU A 27 10.31 8.88 3.37
CA GLU A 27 10.34 7.80 4.36
C GLU A 27 9.64 6.56 3.79
N PHE A 28 10.26 5.41 4.08
CA PHE A 28 9.75 4.07 3.83
C PHE A 28 9.50 3.41 5.18
N ILE A 29 8.27 2.98 5.44
CA ILE A 29 7.90 2.28 6.66
C ILE A 29 7.22 0.96 6.29
N GLN A 30 7.77 -0.14 6.78
CA GLN A 30 7.11 -1.43 6.75
C GLN A 30 6.17 -1.52 7.95
N MET A 31 4.88 -1.77 7.68
CA MET A 31 3.88 -1.95 8.72
C MET A 31 3.61 -3.44 8.99
N GLU A 32 2.95 -3.71 10.10
CA GLU A 32 2.59 -5.03 10.59
C GLU A 32 1.52 -5.73 9.74
N ASP A 33 0.60 -4.96 9.17
CA ASP A 33 -0.48 -5.44 8.31
C ASP A 33 -0.91 -4.39 7.28
N GLU A 34 -1.80 -4.77 6.36
CA GLU A 34 -2.33 -3.86 5.36
C GLU A 34 -3.22 -2.74 5.91
N ILE A 35 -3.81 -2.91 7.09
CA ILE A 35 -4.69 -1.92 7.72
C ILE A 35 -3.83 -0.78 8.28
N ALA A 36 -2.82 -1.10 9.08
CA ALA A 36 -1.82 -0.17 9.57
C ALA A 36 -1.08 0.54 8.43
N ALA A 37 -0.76 -0.18 7.35
CA ALA A 37 -0.15 0.41 6.16
C ALA A 37 -1.00 1.53 5.54
N VAL A 38 -2.31 1.32 5.37
CA VAL A 38 -3.18 2.33 4.77
C VAL A 38 -3.49 3.47 5.73
N VAL A 39 -3.67 3.19 7.02
CA VAL A 39 -3.89 4.23 8.05
C VAL A 39 -2.68 5.15 8.15
N ALA A 40 -1.46 4.60 8.15
CA ALA A 40 -0.24 5.40 8.18
C ALA A 40 -0.07 6.25 6.92
N ALA A 41 -0.41 5.70 5.75
CA ALA A 41 -0.39 6.45 4.50
C ALA A 41 -1.42 7.60 4.50
N LEU A 42 -2.62 7.38 5.05
CA LEU A 42 -3.62 8.43 5.23
C LEU A 42 -3.15 9.51 6.22
N GLY A 43 -2.57 9.11 7.35
CA GLY A 43 -1.99 10.04 8.33
C GLY A 43 -0.86 10.89 7.73
N ALA A 44 0.03 10.29 6.92
CA ALA A 44 1.07 11.01 6.20
C ALA A 44 0.50 11.99 5.17
N SER A 45 -0.61 11.63 4.51
CA SER A 45 -1.32 12.55 3.60
C SER A 45 -1.92 13.74 4.33
N LEU A 46 -2.51 13.52 5.51
CA LEU A 46 -3.03 14.59 6.35
C LEU A 46 -1.92 15.53 6.86
N ALA A 47 -0.72 14.99 7.10
CA ALA A 47 0.48 15.77 7.42
C ALA A 47 1.06 16.54 6.21
N GLY A 48 0.42 16.50 5.05
CA GLY A 48 0.81 17.24 3.84
C GLY A 48 1.88 16.57 3.00
N ARG A 49 2.21 15.29 3.26
CA ARG A 49 3.16 14.52 2.43
C ARG A 49 2.39 13.70 1.40
N LYS A 50 2.90 13.65 0.16
CA LYS A 50 2.39 12.70 -0.84
C LYS A 50 2.61 11.27 -0.34
N SER A 51 1.53 10.55 -0.11
CA SER A 51 1.56 9.18 0.42
C SER A 51 1.18 8.16 -0.65
N LEU A 52 1.82 7.00 -0.57
CA LEU A 52 1.53 5.87 -1.43
C LEU A 52 1.58 4.55 -0.65
N THR A 53 0.80 3.57 -1.09
CA THR A 53 0.82 2.21 -0.55
C THR A 53 0.71 1.20 -1.68
N ALA A 54 1.39 0.05 -1.56
CA ALA A 54 1.31 -1.05 -2.52
C ALA A 54 0.71 -2.29 -1.85
N SER A 55 -0.09 -3.05 -2.60
CA SER A 55 -0.69 -4.30 -2.14
C SER A 55 -1.16 -5.15 -3.33
N SER A 56 -1.81 -6.28 -3.03
CA SER A 56 -2.46 -7.18 -3.98
C SER A 56 -3.88 -7.52 -3.51
N GLY A 57 -4.63 -8.31 -4.28
CA GLY A 57 -6.05 -8.61 -4.07
C GLY A 57 -6.49 -8.76 -2.61
N PRO A 58 -5.90 -9.69 -1.81
CA PRO A 58 -6.30 -9.89 -0.41
C PRO A 58 -6.09 -8.66 0.46
N GLY A 59 -4.97 -7.97 0.27
CA GLY A 59 -4.63 -6.77 1.03
C GLY A 59 -5.47 -5.55 0.66
N ILE A 60 -5.94 -5.45 -0.59
CA ILE A 60 -6.93 -4.43 -0.98
C ILE A 60 -8.27 -4.68 -0.28
N SER A 61 -8.69 -5.93 -0.13
CA SER A 61 -9.92 -6.27 0.60
C SER A 61 -9.86 -5.80 2.06
N LEU A 62 -8.71 -5.89 2.72
CA LEU A 62 -8.51 -5.39 4.09
C LEU A 62 -8.47 -3.85 4.16
N LYS A 63 -8.02 -3.18 3.10
CA LYS A 63 -7.92 -1.71 3.06
C LYS A 63 -9.24 -1.00 2.78
N LEU A 64 -10.29 -1.69 2.34
CA LEU A 64 -11.55 -1.11 1.86
C LEU A 64 -12.18 -0.12 2.84
N GLU A 65 -12.19 -0.43 4.14
CA GLU A 65 -12.74 0.45 5.17
C GLU A 65 -12.03 1.82 5.18
N ASN A 66 -10.70 1.80 5.21
CA ASN A 66 -9.88 3.00 5.23
C ASN A 66 -9.87 3.75 3.89
N ILE A 67 -10.05 3.05 2.78
CA ILE A 67 -10.25 3.68 1.46
C ILE A 67 -11.54 4.50 1.46
N GLY A 68 -12.62 3.92 2.01
CA GLY A 68 -13.89 4.63 2.20
C GLY A 68 -13.72 5.86 3.10
N PHE A 69 -12.98 5.73 4.19
CA PHE A 69 -12.65 6.87 5.06
C PHE A 69 -11.86 7.96 4.32
N GLY A 70 -10.82 7.58 3.56
CA GLY A 70 -10.04 8.51 2.76
C GLY A 70 -10.88 9.26 1.72
N ALA A 71 -11.83 8.58 1.08
CA ALA A 71 -12.77 9.21 0.15
C ALA A 71 -13.73 10.18 0.87
N MET A 72 -14.24 9.80 2.04
CA MET A 72 -15.14 10.66 2.84
C MET A 72 -14.42 11.92 3.36
N ALA A 73 -13.16 11.81 3.74
CA ALA A 73 -12.36 12.91 4.27
C ALA A 73 -11.56 13.66 3.19
N GLU A 74 -11.78 13.36 1.90
CA GLU A 74 -11.08 13.96 0.76
C GLU A 74 -9.53 13.89 0.85
N ILE A 75 -9.01 12.81 1.44
CA ILE A 75 -7.58 12.63 1.68
C ILE A 75 -6.93 12.04 0.42
N PRO A 76 -5.94 12.73 -0.20
CA PRO A 76 -5.29 12.23 -1.40
C PRO A 76 -4.36 11.04 -1.10
N LEU A 77 -4.73 9.85 -1.56
CA LEU A 77 -3.96 8.62 -1.38
C LEU A 77 -3.77 7.88 -2.70
N VAL A 78 -2.54 7.42 -2.98
CA VAL A 78 -2.26 6.54 -4.12
C VAL A 78 -2.12 5.09 -3.65
N ILE A 79 -2.91 4.20 -4.25
CA ILE A 79 -2.91 2.76 -3.94
C ILE A 79 -2.52 1.98 -5.18
N ILE A 80 -1.40 1.27 -5.11
CA ILE A 80 -0.94 0.39 -6.17
C ILE A 80 -1.47 -1.01 -5.89
N ASN A 81 -2.43 -1.45 -6.71
CA ASN A 81 -2.94 -2.81 -6.69
C ASN A 81 -2.25 -3.65 -7.76
N VAL A 82 -1.25 -4.45 -7.35
CA VAL A 82 -0.64 -5.44 -8.24
C VAL A 82 -1.54 -6.66 -8.24
N MET A 83 -2.48 -6.69 -9.19
CA MET A 83 -3.49 -7.75 -9.28
C MET A 83 -2.83 -9.11 -9.51
N ARG A 84 -3.27 -10.11 -8.74
CA ARG A 84 -2.92 -11.53 -8.89
C ARG A 84 -4.20 -12.37 -9.00
N GLY A 85 -4.10 -13.58 -9.52
CA GLY A 85 -5.27 -14.47 -9.67
C GLY A 85 -5.95 -14.75 -8.32
N GLY A 86 -7.24 -14.49 -8.21
CA GLY A 86 -8.11 -14.78 -7.05
C GLY A 86 -9.13 -15.90 -7.33
N PRO A 87 -10.11 -16.17 -6.43
CA PRO A 87 -10.44 -15.47 -5.17
C PRO A 87 -9.63 -15.96 -3.96
N SER A 88 -9.67 -15.19 -2.86
CA SER A 88 -8.92 -15.46 -1.62
C SER A 88 -7.41 -15.53 -1.85
N THR A 89 -6.71 -16.56 -1.36
CA THR A 89 -5.28 -16.76 -1.62
C THR A 89 -4.97 -16.86 -3.12
N GLY A 90 -5.89 -17.46 -3.88
CA GLY A 90 -5.79 -17.62 -5.32
C GLY A 90 -4.48 -18.29 -5.76
N LEU A 91 -3.81 -17.73 -6.76
CA LEU A 91 -2.52 -18.20 -7.28
C LEU A 91 -1.46 -17.11 -7.05
N PRO A 92 -0.61 -17.21 -6.00
CA PRO A 92 0.35 -16.17 -5.64
C PRO A 92 1.36 -15.83 -6.75
N THR A 93 1.67 -16.78 -7.62
CA THR A 93 2.61 -16.67 -8.75
C THR A 93 1.95 -16.88 -10.12
N GLY A 94 0.63 -17.11 -10.16
CA GLY A 94 -0.09 -17.44 -11.39
C GLY A 94 -0.90 -16.25 -11.92
N CYS A 95 -0.53 -15.78 -13.11
CA CYS A 95 -1.39 -14.98 -13.97
C CYS A 95 -1.93 -15.92 -15.05
N LYS A 96 -3.08 -16.56 -14.80
CA LYS A 96 -3.86 -17.24 -15.84
C LYS A 96 -5.24 -16.61 -15.89
#